data_AF-A0A7J0CIF5-F1
#
_entry.id   AF-A0A7J0CIF5-F1
#
_cell.length_a   1.000
_cell.length_b   1.000
_cell.length_c   1.000
_cell.angle_alpha   90.00
_cell.angle_beta   90.00
_cell.angle_gamma   90.00
#
_symmetry.space_group_name_H-M   'P 1'
#
loop_
_entity.id
_entity.type
_entity.pdbx_description
1 polymer ?
#
loop_
_entity_poly.entity_id
_entity_poly.type
_entity_poly.pdbx_seq_one_letter_code
_entity_poly.pdbx_strand_id
1 'polypeptide(L)'
;MAFAGDASRNGELHAALSPIPTSKVTGSGTAMVHLKGNQATVTIKTQGLLADAPHAQHFHIGAKGQCPPASAAKQHNGQLSLNTTDGLPFYGKIGASLTTTGDTGADHSALAVDRFPKGASYTYHRTITVNDETAKSLRAENAVVVVHGIDFNGNGKYDNVLGASDLDPSLPSEATNPALCGPLRMAPAGAVAGGMGGTQDSDTVALTAAAGLLTAAAGTLYLRRRSSRQN
;
A
#
# COMPACT_ATOMS: atom_id res chain seq x y z
N MET A 1 22.69 4.03 31.96
CA MET A 1 22.20 5.19 31.16
C MET A 1 21.49 4.65 29.94
N ALA A 2 20.34 5.24 29.62
CA ALA A 2 19.22 4.65 28.90
C ALA A 2 19.34 4.65 27.37
N PHE A 3 18.72 3.64 26.73
CA PHE A 3 18.04 3.77 25.43
C PHE A 3 16.78 2.89 25.43
N ALA A 4 15.81 3.26 26.26
CA ALA A 4 14.42 2.85 26.09
C ALA A 4 13.73 3.96 25.29
N GLY A 5 13.69 3.83 23.97
CA GLY A 5 13.11 4.86 23.11
C GLY A 5 12.87 4.37 21.70
N ASP A 6 11.92 3.44 21.49
CA ASP A 6 11.26 3.33 20.19
C ASP A 6 9.88 2.61 20.15
N ALA A 7 9.16 2.53 21.27
CA ALA A 7 7.82 1.92 21.29
C ALA A 7 6.68 2.87 20.84
N SER A 8 7.01 4.12 20.51
CA SER A 8 6.02 5.21 20.32
C SER A 8 6.11 5.91 18.96
N ARG A 9 6.72 5.30 17.94
CA ARG A 9 6.61 5.87 16.59
C ARG A 9 5.23 5.57 16.03
N ASN A 10 4.39 6.59 16.03
CA ASN A 10 3.24 6.65 15.14
C ASN A 10 3.77 6.70 13.70
N GLY A 11 3.09 6.05 12.77
CA GLY A 11 3.54 5.97 11.38
C GLY A 11 2.37 6.00 10.43
N GLU A 12 2.54 6.71 9.33
CA GLU A 12 1.64 6.66 8.18
C GLU A 12 2.37 5.92 7.07
N LEU A 13 1.82 4.76 6.70
CA LEU A 13 2.36 3.91 5.66
C LEU A 13 1.43 3.87 4.46
N HIS A 14 2.02 3.78 3.28
CA HIS A 14 1.30 3.61 2.02
C HIS A 14 1.88 2.44 1.23
N ALA A 15 1.02 1.82 0.42
CA ALA A 15 1.43 0.89 -0.62
C ALA A 15 0.57 1.10 -1.88
N ALA A 16 1.20 1.02 -3.04
CA ALA A 16 0.50 0.70 -4.28
C ALA A 16 0.38 -0.83 -4.36
N LEU A 17 -0.82 -1.34 -4.62
CA LEU A 17 -1.08 -2.76 -4.76
C LEU A 17 -1.14 -3.09 -6.26
N SER A 18 -0.14 -3.82 -6.72
CA SER A 18 -0.02 -4.25 -8.13
C SER A 18 -0.33 -5.73 -8.26
N PRO A 19 -0.80 -6.18 -9.44
CA PRO A 19 -0.96 -7.60 -9.70
C PRO A 19 0.29 -8.40 -9.40
N ILE A 20 0.09 -9.53 -8.73
CA ILE A 20 1.12 -10.55 -8.60
C ILE A 20 1.46 -11.07 -10.00
N PRO A 21 2.75 -11.20 -10.36
CA PRO A 21 3.12 -11.83 -11.63
C PRO A 21 2.46 -13.20 -11.78
N THR A 22 2.10 -13.59 -13.00
CA THR A 22 1.42 -14.88 -13.31
C THR A 22 0.01 -15.07 -12.73
N SER A 23 -0.53 -14.15 -11.92
CA SER A 23 -1.92 -14.20 -11.42
C SER A 23 -3.00 -13.97 -12.47
N LYS A 24 -2.63 -13.36 -13.62
CA LYS A 24 -3.52 -12.86 -14.68
C LYS A 24 -4.52 -11.78 -14.27
N VAL A 25 -4.45 -11.29 -13.02
CA VAL A 25 -5.22 -10.15 -12.55
C VAL A 25 -4.72 -8.88 -13.25
N THR A 26 -5.66 -8.04 -13.72
CA THR A 26 -5.37 -6.72 -14.32
C THR A 26 -5.77 -5.57 -13.39
N GLY A 27 -6.36 -5.89 -12.23
CA GLY A 27 -6.75 -4.96 -11.20
C GLY A 27 -5.59 -4.23 -10.53
N SER A 28 -5.94 -3.33 -9.63
CA SER A 28 -4.97 -2.55 -8.86
C SER A 28 -5.59 -2.06 -7.57
N GLY A 29 -4.76 -1.53 -6.68
CA GLY A 29 -5.26 -0.93 -5.46
C GLY A 29 -4.25 -0.04 -4.75
N THR A 30 -4.67 0.50 -3.63
CA THR A 30 -3.83 1.23 -2.69
C THR A 30 -4.15 0.79 -1.26
N ALA A 31 -3.14 0.83 -0.40
CA ALA A 31 -3.30 0.67 1.03
C ALA A 31 -2.71 1.87 1.76
N MET A 32 -3.38 2.31 2.81
CA MET A 32 -2.92 3.32 3.76
C MET A 32 -3.10 2.79 5.17
N VAL A 33 -2.07 2.91 6.00
CA VAL A 33 -2.09 2.45 7.39
C VAL A 33 -1.61 3.57 8.29
N HIS A 34 -2.48 4.02 9.21
CA HIS A 34 -2.08 4.88 10.32
C HIS A 34 -1.89 4.02 11.56
N LEU A 35 -0.64 3.83 11.97
CA LEU A 35 -0.28 3.08 13.16
C LEU A 35 -0.08 4.03 14.34
N LYS A 36 -0.79 3.79 15.45
CA LYS A 36 -0.63 4.48 16.75
C LYS A 36 -0.53 3.45 17.87
N GLY A 37 0.66 3.27 18.44
CA GLY A 37 0.91 2.10 19.28
C GLY A 37 0.61 0.83 18.49
N ASN A 38 -0.31 -0.01 18.98
CA ASN A 38 -0.76 -1.23 18.28
C ASN A 38 -2.11 -1.05 17.57
N GLN A 39 -2.68 0.15 17.56
CA GLN A 39 -3.88 0.45 16.79
C GLN A 39 -3.48 0.80 15.36
N ALA A 40 -3.90 0.00 14.39
CA ALA A 40 -3.72 0.25 12.97
C ALA A 40 -5.07 0.66 12.36
N THR A 41 -5.21 1.92 11.94
CA THR A 41 -6.33 2.35 11.08
C THR A 41 -5.95 2.11 9.63
N VAL A 42 -6.65 1.19 8.99
CA VAL A 42 -6.30 0.65 7.67
C VAL A 42 -7.36 1.09 6.68
N THR A 43 -6.92 1.63 5.55
CA THR A 43 -7.77 1.87 4.38
C THR A 43 -7.18 1.14 3.18
N ILE A 44 -7.97 0.30 2.52
CA ILE A 44 -7.59 -0.35 1.27
C ILE A 44 -8.66 -0.04 0.23
N LYS A 45 -8.23 0.36 -0.97
CA LYS A 45 -9.09 0.53 -2.14
C LYS A 45 -8.59 -0.37 -3.24
N THR A 46 -9.49 -1.11 -3.88
CA THR A 46 -9.16 -2.01 -4.98
C THR A 46 -10.14 -1.83 -6.13
N GLN A 47 -9.71 -2.25 -7.31
CA GLN A 47 -10.53 -2.35 -8.51
C GLN A 47 -10.00 -3.45 -9.43
N GLY A 48 -10.81 -3.90 -10.38
CA GLY A 48 -10.45 -4.93 -11.36
C GLY A 48 -10.19 -6.31 -10.74
N LEU A 49 -10.88 -6.61 -9.64
CA LEU A 49 -10.92 -7.94 -9.03
C LEU A 49 -12.16 -8.73 -9.50
N LEU A 50 -12.32 -9.96 -9.02
CA LEU A 50 -13.44 -10.82 -9.39
C LEU A 50 -14.76 -10.31 -8.77
N ALA A 51 -15.76 -10.03 -9.60
CA ALA A 51 -16.97 -9.28 -9.20
C ALA A 51 -17.80 -9.95 -8.09
N ASP A 52 -18.03 -11.25 -8.19
CA ASP A 52 -18.98 -11.95 -7.32
C ASP A 52 -18.31 -12.82 -6.26
N ALA A 53 -17.06 -12.50 -5.92
CA ALA A 53 -16.25 -13.30 -5.01
C ALA A 53 -15.64 -12.48 -3.85
N PRO A 54 -15.45 -13.11 -2.67
CA PRO A 54 -14.71 -12.52 -1.57
C PRO A 54 -13.21 -12.51 -1.87
N HIS A 55 -12.51 -11.51 -1.34
CA HIS A 55 -11.08 -11.31 -1.48
C HIS A 55 -10.41 -11.30 -0.11
N ALA A 56 -9.85 -12.45 0.29
CA ALA A 56 -9.08 -12.52 1.52
C ALA A 56 -7.91 -11.51 1.46
N GLN A 57 -7.64 -10.83 2.56
CA GLN A 57 -6.61 -9.81 2.59
C GLN A 57 -5.94 -9.73 3.96
N HIS A 58 -4.62 -9.56 3.94
CA HIS A 58 -3.79 -9.69 5.14
C HIS A 58 -2.64 -8.72 5.13
N PHE A 59 -2.17 -8.38 6.34
CA PHE A 59 -0.78 -7.99 6.53
C PHE A 59 0.06 -9.26 6.58
N HIS A 60 1.06 -9.35 5.72
CA HIS A 60 2.13 -10.33 5.78
C HIS A 60 3.40 -9.71 6.37
N ILE A 61 4.09 -10.45 7.23
CA ILE A 61 5.24 -9.98 8.01
C ILE A 61 6.32 -11.05 8.16
N GLY A 62 7.55 -10.62 8.50
CA GLY A 62 8.58 -11.52 9.00
C GLY A 62 9.39 -12.22 7.89
N ALA A 63 9.43 -11.62 6.70
CA ALA A 63 10.29 -12.08 5.60
C ALA A 63 11.02 -10.88 4.96
N LYS A 64 11.15 -10.87 3.63
CA LYS A 64 11.86 -9.82 2.90
C LYS A 64 11.09 -8.50 2.81
N GLY A 65 9.81 -8.48 3.19
CA GLY A 65 8.98 -7.27 3.13
C GLY A 65 8.76 -6.78 1.69
N GLN A 66 8.63 -7.72 0.75
CA GLN A 66 8.47 -7.44 -0.67
C GLN A 66 7.45 -8.38 -1.32
N CYS A 67 6.92 -7.97 -2.47
CA CYS A 67 6.11 -8.86 -3.30
C CYS A 67 6.96 -9.94 -3.98
N PRO A 68 6.41 -11.15 -4.20
CA PRO A 68 7.13 -12.21 -4.88
C PRO A 68 7.37 -11.83 -6.36
N PRO A 69 8.57 -12.12 -6.90
CA PRO A 69 8.86 -11.96 -8.32
C PRO A 69 8.23 -13.09 -9.14
N ALA A 70 8.15 -12.92 -10.46
CA ALA A 70 7.66 -13.97 -11.38
C ALA A 70 8.44 -15.29 -11.28
N SER A 71 9.74 -15.21 -10.94
CA SER A 71 10.60 -16.39 -10.77
C SER A 71 10.24 -17.25 -9.56
N ALA A 72 9.34 -16.80 -8.68
CA ALA A 72 8.82 -17.60 -7.59
C ALA A 72 7.63 -18.50 -8.00
N ALA A 73 7.05 -18.27 -9.18
CA ALA A 73 5.94 -19.08 -9.70
C ALA A 73 6.39 -20.52 -9.97
N LYS A 74 5.47 -21.47 -9.78
CA LYS A 74 5.69 -22.90 -10.01
C LYS A 74 4.56 -23.49 -10.86
N GLN A 75 4.78 -24.71 -11.33
CA GLN A 75 3.75 -25.47 -12.04
C GLN A 75 2.73 -26.02 -11.05
N HIS A 76 1.49 -25.59 -11.20
CA HIS A 76 0.33 -25.99 -10.42
C HIS A 76 -0.76 -26.46 -11.38
N ASN A 77 -1.14 -27.73 -11.29
CA ASN A 77 -2.11 -28.35 -12.20
C ASN A 77 -1.81 -28.10 -13.70
N GLY A 78 -0.52 -28.11 -14.08
CA GLY A 78 -0.06 -27.87 -15.45
C GLY A 78 -0.05 -26.39 -15.89
N GLN A 79 -0.28 -25.45 -14.97
CA GLN A 79 -0.25 -24.01 -15.21
C GLN A 79 0.84 -23.35 -14.38
N LEU A 80 1.50 -22.32 -14.93
CA LEU A 80 2.45 -21.52 -14.15
C LEU A 80 1.68 -20.47 -13.33
N SER A 81 1.67 -20.62 -12.01
CA SER A 81 1.04 -19.68 -11.08
C SER A 81 1.84 -19.54 -9.78
N LEU A 82 1.49 -18.55 -8.97
CA LEU A 82 1.99 -18.40 -7.60
C LEU A 82 0.93 -18.87 -6.62
N ASN A 83 1.20 -19.96 -5.90
CA ASN A 83 0.39 -20.33 -4.75
C ASN A 83 0.78 -19.50 -3.53
N THR A 84 -0.05 -19.48 -2.49
CA THR A 84 0.23 -18.65 -1.31
C THR A 84 1.51 -19.06 -0.59
N THR A 85 1.84 -20.35 -0.52
CA THR A 85 3.09 -20.79 0.11
C THR A 85 4.33 -20.40 -0.69
N ASP A 86 4.22 -20.22 -2.02
CA ASP A 86 5.33 -19.80 -2.88
C ASP A 86 5.77 -18.35 -2.59
N GLY A 87 4.85 -17.51 -2.14
CA GLY A 87 5.12 -16.11 -1.78
C GLY A 87 5.67 -15.91 -0.36
N LEU A 88 5.58 -16.91 0.53
CA LEU A 88 6.01 -16.80 1.93
C LEU A 88 7.47 -16.35 2.11
N PRO A 89 8.46 -16.78 1.29
CA PRO A 89 9.83 -16.29 1.41
C PRO A 89 10.00 -14.78 1.13
N PHE A 90 8.97 -14.11 0.60
CA PHE A 90 9.00 -12.71 0.18
C PHE A 90 8.17 -11.84 1.13
N TYR A 91 6.88 -12.13 1.26
CA TYR A 91 5.98 -11.33 2.10
C TYR A 91 5.89 -11.84 3.55
N GLY A 92 6.19 -13.12 3.80
CA GLY A 92 6.19 -13.73 5.14
C GLY A 92 4.84 -14.28 5.59
N LYS A 93 4.73 -14.62 6.89
CA LYS A 93 3.50 -15.17 7.48
C LYS A 93 2.43 -14.10 7.65
N ILE A 94 1.18 -14.50 7.88
CA ILE A 94 0.10 -13.57 8.23
C ILE A 94 0.39 -12.95 9.61
N GLY A 95 0.42 -11.62 9.67
CA GLY A 95 0.45 -10.85 10.91
C GLY A 95 -0.95 -10.43 11.38
N ALA A 96 -1.84 -10.09 10.44
CA ALA A 96 -3.24 -9.81 10.72
C ALA A 96 -4.12 -10.05 9.49
N SER A 97 -5.34 -10.53 9.72
CA SER A 97 -6.38 -10.71 8.71
C SER A 97 -7.28 -9.47 8.67
N LEU A 98 -7.39 -8.82 7.53
CA LEU A 98 -8.10 -7.55 7.36
C LEU A 98 -9.58 -7.79 7.05
N THR A 99 -10.26 -8.45 7.99
CA THR A 99 -11.69 -8.77 7.92
C THR A 99 -12.55 -7.52 8.12
N THR A 100 -13.68 -7.45 7.41
CA THR A 100 -14.67 -6.37 7.50
C THR A 100 -15.35 -6.32 8.87
N THR A 101 -15.44 -7.47 9.56
CA THR A 101 -16.08 -7.60 10.87
C THR A 101 -15.36 -8.63 11.75
N GLY A 102 -15.49 -8.50 13.07
CA GLY A 102 -14.99 -9.48 14.04
C GLY A 102 -13.47 -9.50 14.19
N ASP A 103 -12.93 -10.64 14.63
CA ASP A 103 -11.50 -10.84 14.88
C ASP A 103 -10.62 -10.65 13.62
N THR A 104 -9.37 -10.24 13.84
CA THR A 104 -8.32 -10.02 12.82
C THR A 104 -7.06 -10.86 13.07
N GLY A 105 -7.11 -11.83 13.99
CA GLY A 105 -5.99 -12.71 14.30
C GLY A 105 -5.58 -13.60 13.11
N ALA A 106 -4.29 -13.92 13.03
CA ALA A 106 -3.75 -14.75 11.95
C ALA A 106 -4.35 -16.17 11.98
N ASP A 107 -4.45 -16.79 13.15
CA ASP A 107 -4.78 -18.22 13.27
C ASP A 107 -6.26 -18.53 12.99
N HIS A 108 -7.18 -17.63 13.37
CA HIS A 108 -8.62 -17.86 13.29
C HIS A 108 -9.28 -17.17 12.09
N SER A 109 -8.63 -16.13 11.55
CA SER A 109 -9.24 -15.27 10.54
C SER A 109 -8.56 -15.37 9.17
N ALA A 110 -7.47 -16.14 9.01
CA ALA A 110 -6.76 -16.28 7.74
C ALA A 110 -7.67 -16.69 6.58
N LEU A 111 -8.57 -17.66 6.82
CA LEU A 111 -9.52 -18.20 5.85
C LEU A 111 -10.97 -17.95 6.27
N ALA A 112 -11.26 -16.87 7.00
CA ALA A 112 -12.62 -16.48 7.35
C ALA A 112 -13.33 -15.82 6.15
N VAL A 113 -13.53 -16.60 5.08
CA VAL A 113 -13.97 -16.17 3.74
C VAL A 113 -15.16 -15.19 3.79
N ASP A 114 -16.17 -15.50 4.61
CA ASP A 114 -17.40 -14.69 4.72
C ASP A 114 -17.21 -13.31 5.36
N ARG A 115 -16.04 -13.06 5.98
CA ARG A 115 -15.72 -11.80 6.66
C ARG A 115 -14.72 -10.94 5.88
N PHE A 116 -14.42 -11.27 4.64
CA PHE A 116 -13.55 -10.46 3.79
C PHE A 116 -14.36 -9.56 2.83
N PRO A 117 -13.76 -8.48 2.29
CA PRO A 117 -14.40 -7.66 1.27
C PRO A 117 -14.80 -8.51 0.05
N LYS A 118 -15.90 -8.14 -0.60
CA LYS A 118 -16.43 -8.79 -1.81
C LYS A 118 -16.66 -7.74 -2.87
N GLY A 119 -16.39 -8.07 -4.14
CA GLY A 119 -16.67 -7.16 -5.25
C GLY A 119 -15.48 -6.94 -6.17
N ALA A 120 -15.77 -6.58 -7.42
CA ALA A 120 -14.76 -6.20 -8.42
C ALA A 120 -13.99 -4.94 -8.02
N SER A 121 -14.57 -4.12 -7.14
CA SER A 121 -13.95 -2.96 -6.53
C SER A 121 -14.53 -2.79 -5.13
N TYR A 122 -13.70 -2.45 -4.16
CA TYR A 122 -14.16 -2.21 -2.80
C TYR A 122 -13.31 -1.15 -2.09
N THR A 123 -13.88 -0.59 -1.02
CA THR A 123 -13.15 0.20 -0.03
C THR A 123 -13.28 -0.49 1.32
N TYR A 124 -12.17 -0.95 1.86
CA TYR A 124 -12.04 -1.42 3.23
C TYR A 124 -11.55 -0.27 4.09
N HIS A 125 -12.20 -0.03 5.24
CA HIS A 125 -11.76 0.93 6.23
C HIS A 125 -12.06 0.41 7.64
N ARG A 126 -11.02 0.18 8.44
CA ARG A 126 -11.18 -0.32 9.81
C ARG A 126 -9.98 0.01 10.69
N THR A 127 -10.24 0.34 11.95
CA THR A 127 -9.21 0.33 13.00
C THR A 127 -9.18 -1.03 13.67
N ILE A 128 -8.00 -1.66 13.71
CA ILE A 128 -7.78 -2.97 14.31
C ILE A 128 -6.62 -2.90 15.31
N THR A 129 -6.66 -3.75 16.33
CA THR A 129 -5.51 -3.96 17.20
C THR A 129 -4.65 -5.06 16.60
N VAL A 130 -3.39 -4.72 16.27
CA VAL A 130 -2.41 -5.70 15.80
C VAL A 130 -1.53 -6.17 16.95
N ASN A 131 -0.97 -7.38 16.85
CA ASN A 131 -0.01 -7.85 17.85
C ASN A 131 1.33 -7.09 17.76
N ASP A 132 2.17 -7.24 18.78
CA ASP A 132 3.46 -6.53 18.86
C ASP A 132 4.38 -6.84 17.69
N GLU A 133 4.38 -8.09 17.21
CA GLU A 133 5.19 -8.51 16.06
C GLU A 133 4.78 -7.77 14.78
N THR A 134 3.47 -7.69 14.51
CA THR A 134 2.92 -6.97 13.36
C THR A 134 3.18 -5.48 13.46
N ALA A 135 2.94 -4.88 14.64
CA ALA A 135 3.23 -3.47 14.87
C ALA A 135 4.73 -3.16 14.64
N LYS A 136 5.63 -4.05 15.07
CA LYS A 136 7.07 -3.93 14.83
C LYS A 136 7.41 -4.03 13.34
N SER A 137 6.85 -5.00 12.62
CA SER A 137 7.08 -5.15 11.17
C SER A 137 6.53 -3.98 10.36
N LEU A 138 5.40 -3.39 10.76
CA LEU A 138 4.89 -2.16 10.16
C LEU A 138 5.88 -1.01 10.37
N ARG A 139 6.34 -0.76 11.60
CA ARG A 139 7.32 0.32 11.89
C ARG A 139 8.64 0.13 11.15
N ALA A 140 9.06 -1.12 10.96
CA ALA A 140 10.29 -1.47 10.25
C ALA A 140 10.14 -1.55 8.73
N GLU A 141 8.99 -1.14 8.16
CA GLU A 141 8.71 -1.20 6.72
C GLU A 141 8.87 -2.63 6.12
N ASN A 142 8.69 -3.65 6.95
CA ASN A 142 8.80 -5.06 6.59
C ASN A 142 7.42 -5.71 6.33
N ALA A 143 6.33 -4.99 6.57
CA ALA A 143 4.99 -5.48 6.30
C ALA A 143 4.59 -5.32 4.82
N VAL A 144 3.81 -6.27 4.32
CA VAL A 144 3.27 -6.29 2.95
C VAL A 144 1.75 -6.49 3.04
N VAL A 145 0.99 -5.74 2.25
CA VAL A 145 -0.45 -6.02 2.05
C VAL A 145 -0.58 -6.99 0.89
N VAL A 146 -1.26 -8.11 1.11
CA VAL A 146 -1.64 -9.06 0.07
C VAL A 146 -3.15 -9.16 0.03
N VAL A 147 -3.71 -9.06 -1.17
CA VAL A 147 -5.12 -9.33 -1.48
C VAL A 147 -5.14 -10.59 -2.33
N HIS A 148 -5.97 -11.56 -1.97
CA HIS A 148 -6.08 -12.87 -2.59
C HIS A 148 -7.36 -13.00 -3.41
N GLY A 149 -7.45 -14.06 -4.19
CA GLY A 149 -8.60 -14.36 -5.02
C GLY A 149 -8.36 -13.94 -6.47
N ILE A 150 -8.10 -14.93 -7.32
CA ILE A 150 -7.80 -14.74 -8.75
C ILE A 150 -8.82 -15.52 -9.60
N ASP A 151 -9.10 -15.02 -10.80
CA ASP A 151 -9.84 -15.74 -11.84
C ASP A 151 -8.85 -16.04 -12.97
N PHE A 152 -8.17 -17.19 -12.87
CA PHE A 152 -7.02 -17.51 -13.71
C PHE A 152 -7.45 -17.87 -15.14
N ASN A 153 -8.66 -18.40 -15.34
CA ASN A 153 -9.17 -18.75 -16.66
C ASN A 153 -10.19 -17.73 -17.21
N GLY A 154 -10.59 -16.73 -16.42
CA GLY A 154 -11.46 -15.63 -16.84
C GLY A 154 -12.94 -16.03 -16.91
N ASN A 155 -13.38 -17.01 -16.12
CA ASN A 155 -14.75 -17.54 -16.20
C ASN A 155 -15.72 -16.98 -15.15
N GLY A 156 -15.28 -16.01 -14.33
CA GLY A 156 -16.11 -15.30 -13.38
C GLY A 156 -16.37 -16.02 -12.05
N LYS A 157 -15.60 -17.05 -11.70
CA LYS A 157 -15.73 -17.76 -10.42
C LYS A 157 -14.38 -18.33 -9.98
N TYR A 158 -14.25 -18.66 -8.69
CA TYR A 158 -13.16 -19.51 -8.25
C TYR A 158 -13.47 -20.97 -8.58
N ASP A 159 -12.57 -21.61 -9.33
CA ASP A 159 -12.65 -23.01 -9.71
C ASP A 159 -11.30 -23.73 -9.60
N ASN A 160 -11.30 -25.01 -9.98
CA ASN A 160 -10.16 -25.91 -9.81
C ASN A 160 -9.21 -25.94 -11.02
N VAL A 161 -9.19 -24.91 -11.89
CA VAL A 161 -8.24 -24.86 -13.02
C VAL A 161 -6.79 -24.89 -12.55
N LEU A 162 -6.51 -24.34 -11.36
CA LEU A 162 -5.22 -24.41 -10.69
C LEU A 162 -5.14 -25.52 -9.61
N GLY A 163 -6.14 -26.41 -9.54
CA GLY A 163 -6.26 -27.44 -8.51
C GLY A 163 -6.77 -26.91 -7.17
N ALA A 164 -6.64 -27.74 -6.14
CA ALA A 164 -6.99 -27.41 -4.76
C ALA A 164 -5.92 -26.54 -4.10
N SER A 165 -6.36 -25.65 -3.21
CA SER A 165 -5.51 -24.71 -2.47
C SER A 165 -4.48 -25.45 -1.62
N ASP A 166 -3.27 -24.88 -1.57
CA ASP A 166 -2.16 -25.34 -0.74
C ASP A 166 -2.33 -25.00 0.76
N LEU A 167 -3.32 -24.19 1.09
CA LEU A 167 -3.67 -23.83 2.48
C LEU A 167 -4.81 -24.70 3.04
N ASP A 168 -5.78 -25.02 2.18
CA ASP A 168 -6.99 -25.78 2.54
C ASP A 168 -7.50 -26.53 1.31
N PRO A 169 -7.37 -27.87 1.25
CA PRO A 169 -7.78 -28.66 0.09
C PRO A 169 -9.28 -28.60 -0.24
N SER A 170 -10.12 -28.08 0.66
CA SER A 170 -11.55 -27.87 0.40
C SER A 170 -11.84 -26.63 -0.45
N LEU A 171 -10.85 -25.73 -0.59
CA LEU A 171 -10.94 -24.52 -1.39
C LEU A 171 -10.20 -24.70 -2.73
N PRO A 172 -10.68 -24.09 -3.83
CA PRO A 172 -9.88 -23.96 -5.04
C PRO A 172 -8.67 -23.06 -4.81
N SER A 173 -7.53 -23.36 -5.45
CA SER A 173 -6.34 -22.48 -5.41
C SER A 173 -6.65 -21.06 -5.83
N GLU A 174 -7.59 -20.86 -6.75
CA GLU A 174 -8.03 -19.54 -7.17
C GLU A 174 -8.56 -18.67 -6.03
N ALA A 175 -9.24 -19.25 -5.03
CA ALA A 175 -9.77 -18.52 -3.88
C ALA A 175 -8.67 -18.05 -2.91
N THR A 176 -7.54 -18.74 -2.88
CA THR A 176 -6.46 -18.47 -1.93
C THR A 176 -5.23 -17.87 -2.57
N ASN A 177 -5.02 -17.96 -3.88
CA ASN A 177 -3.82 -17.44 -4.53
C ASN A 177 -3.79 -15.89 -4.48
N PRO A 178 -2.59 -15.30 -4.34
CA PRO A 178 -2.46 -13.86 -4.19
C PRO A 178 -2.72 -13.13 -5.52
N ALA A 179 -3.60 -12.13 -5.47
CA ALA A 179 -4.03 -11.32 -6.61
C ALA A 179 -3.25 -10.02 -6.70
N LEU A 180 -3.28 -9.22 -5.63
CA LEU A 180 -2.57 -7.95 -5.54
C LEU A 180 -1.59 -7.97 -4.38
N CYS A 181 -0.48 -7.27 -4.52
CA CYS A 181 0.51 -7.11 -3.47
C CYS A 181 1.14 -5.73 -3.49
N GLY A 182 1.40 -5.20 -2.30
CA GLY A 182 2.12 -3.95 -2.12
C GLY A 182 2.90 -3.89 -0.80
N PRO A 183 4.22 -3.66 -0.83
CA PRO A 183 5.00 -3.43 0.37
C PRO A 183 4.62 -2.09 1.02
N LEU A 184 4.38 -2.09 2.33
CA LEU A 184 4.05 -0.87 3.06
C LEU A 184 5.32 -0.07 3.35
N ARG A 185 5.30 1.21 2.98
CA ARG A 185 6.41 2.15 3.20
C ARG A 185 5.91 3.40 3.87
N MET A 186 6.71 3.95 4.78
CA MET A 186 6.40 5.20 5.45
C MET A 186 6.34 6.33 4.42
N ALA A 187 5.39 7.26 4.59
CA ALA A 187 5.42 8.51 3.85
C ALA A 187 6.72 9.27 4.20
N PRO A 188 7.39 9.93 3.23
CA PRO A 188 8.51 10.81 3.53
C PRO A 188 8.08 11.87 4.55
N ALA A 189 8.85 12.00 5.64
CA ALA A 189 8.62 13.06 6.62
C ALA A 189 8.78 14.42 5.91
N GLY A 190 7.70 15.21 5.86
CA GLY A 190 7.69 16.53 5.22
C GLY A 190 6.91 16.64 3.90
N ALA A 191 6.14 15.63 3.50
CA ALA A 191 5.12 15.82 2.47
C ALA A 191 4.15 16.91 2.95
N VAL A 192 4.21 18.07 2.29
CA VAL A 192 3.44 19.26 2.58
C VAL A 192 1.96 18.92 2.75
N ALA A 193 1.34 19.45 3.81
CA ALA A 193 -0.11 19.52 3.88
C ALA A 193 -0.59 20.12 2.55
N GLY A 194 -1.30 19.31 1.74
CA GLY A 194 -1.80 19.74 0.45
C GLY A 194 -2.48 21.09 0.61
N GLY A 195 -1.97 22.08 -0.13
CA GLY A 195 -2.33 23.47 0.02
C GLY A 195 -3.85 23.64 0.06
N MET A 196 -4.31 24.44 1.03
CA MET A 196 -5.64 25.01 0.98
C MET A 196 -5.76 25.76 -0.35
N GLY A 197 -6.39 25.12 -1.34
CA GLY A 197 -6.66 25.69 -2.65
C GLY A 197 -7.65 26.84 -2.48
N GLY A 198 -7.12 28.05 -2.31
CA GLY A 198 -7.87 29.28 -2.23
C GLY A 198 -7.13 30.38 -2.96
N THR A 199 -7.40 30.54 -4.25
CA THR A 199 -7.15 31.78 -5.00
C THR A 199 -8.43 32.03 -5.80
N GLN A 200 -9.36 32.82 -5.24
CA GLN A 200 -9.45 34.28 -5.35
C GLN A 200 -10.16 34.69 -6.65
N ASP A 201 -11.46 34.93 -6.50
CA ASP A 201 -12.28 35.70 -7.43
C ASP A 201 -11.66 37.11 -7.54
N SER A 202 -11.42 37.54 -8.77
CA SER A 202 -10.74 38.79 -9.06
C SER A 202 -11.77 39.89 -9.19
N ASP A 203 -12.09 40.59 -8.11
CA ASP A 203 -12.70 41.91 -8.21
C ASP A 203 -12.33 42.81 -7.01
N THR A 204 -11.49 43.80 -7.34
CA THR A 204 -11.32 45.15 -6.76
C THR A 204 -11.66 45.41 -5.27
N VAL A 205 -10.68 45.88 -4.49
CA VAL A 205 -10.62 47.23 -3.86
C VAL A 205 -9.60 47.32 -2.70
N ALA A 206 -8.80 48.39 -2.76
CA ALA A 206 -8.17 49.18 -1.68
C ALA A 206 -6.79 48.82 -1.08
N LEU A 207 -5.92 49.82 -1.23
CA LEU A 207 -4.63 50.17 -0.63
C LEU A 207 -4.53 50.04 0.90
N THR A 208 -3.28 49.80 1.38
CA THR A 208 -2.46 50.54 2.39
C THR A 208 -1.64 49.55 3.25
N ALA A 209 -0.44 49.79 3.79
CA ALA A 209 0.72 50.67 3.55
C ALA A 209 1.86 50.19 4.50
N ALA A 210 3.12 50.24 4.03
CA ALA A 210 4.40 50.46 4.77
C ALA A 210 4.86 49.45 5.89
N ALA A 211 6.15 49.23 6.21
CA ALA A 211 7.43 49.93 5.97
C ALA A 211 8.69 49.05 6.26
N GLY A 212 9.83 49.42 5.63
CA GLY A 212 11.22 49.40 6.16
C GLY A 212 12.05 48.10 6.02
N LEU A 213 13.33 48.07 5.63
CA LEU A 213 14.38 49.09 5.51
C LEU A 213 15.36 48.74 4.36
N LEU A 214 15.84 49.78 3.67
CA LEU A 214 16.94 49.77 2.71
C LEU A 214 18.26 50.10 3.42
N THR A 215 19.33 49.37 3.12
CA THR A 215 20.71 49.87 3.25
C THR A 215 21.37 49.92 1.89
N ALA A 216 21.81 51.13 1.53
CA ALA A 216 22.51 51.45 0.31
C ALA A 216 24.01 51.10 0.44
N ALA A 217 24.60 50.57 -0.62
CA ALA A 217 26.04 50.62 -0.84
C ALA A 217 26.31 51.08 -2.28
N ALA A 218 26.78 52.32 -2.40
CA ALA A 218 27.24 52.92 -3.64
C ALA A 218 28.66 52.43 -3.96
N GLY A 219 28.88 51.98 -5.20
CA GLY A 219 30.19 51.72 -5.77
C GLY A 219 30.25 52.33 -7.16
N THR A 220 30.94 53.45 -7.28
CA THR A 220 31.05 54.29 -8.47
C THR A 220 31.97 53.72 -9.55
N LEU A 221 31.51 53.84 -10.81
CA LEU A 221 32.27 54.23 -12.01
C LEU A 221 33.40 53.33 -12.53
N TYR A 222 33.15 52.66 -13.66
CA TYR A 222 34.03 52.80 -14.83
C TYR A 222 33.24 52.68 -16.13
N LEU A 223 32.98 53.83 -16.76
CA LEU A 223 32.59 53.92 -18.16
C LEU A 223 33.84 53.73 -19.02
N ARG A 224 33.86 52.72 -19.91
CA ARG A 224 34.53 52.89 -21.21
C ARG A 224 33.89 52.06 -22.31
N ARG A 225 33.04 52.76 -23.07
CA ARG A 225 32.77 52.65 -24.51
C ARG A 225 33.72 51.68 -25.27
N ARG A 226 33.17 50.79 -26.11
CA ARG A 226 32.88 51.10 -27.53
C ARG A 226 32.16 49.94 -28.22
N SER A 227 31.19 50.34 -29.02
CA SER A 227 30.48 49.56 -30.03
C SER A 227 31.44 49.04 -31.12
N SER A 228 31.04 47.92 -31.75
CA SER A 228 31.06 47.65 -33.20
C SER A 228 31.73 46.34 -33.64
N ARG A 229 30.91 45.57 -34.37
CA ARG A 229 31.15 44.60 -35.47
C ARG A 229 30.72 43.17 -35.10
N GLN A 230 29.51 42.76 -35.46
CA GLN A 230 29.06 42.24 -36.78
C GLN A 230 29.73 40.91 -37.18
N ASN A 231 28.82 39.95 -37.40
CA ASN A 231 28.91 38.61 -37.99
C ASN A 231 29.40 37.49 -37.07
#